data_AF-A0A6G2DQL2-F1
#
_entry.id   AF-A0A6G2DQL2-F1
#
_cell.length_a   1.000
_cell.length_b   1.000
_cell.length_c   1.000
_cell.angle_alpha   90.00
_cell.angle_beta   90.00
_cell.angle_gamma   90.00
#
_symmetry.space_group_name_H-M   'P 1'
#
loop_
_entity.id
_entity.type
_entity.pdbx_description
1 polymer ?
#
loop_
_entity_poly.entity_id
_entity_poly.type
_entity_poly.pdbx_seq_one_letter_code
_entity_poly.pdbx_strand_id
1 'polypeptide(L)'
;VMTYYFLEVILKKLSRSSYADHYIFKGGFLLSNIIGVESRSTVDIDFLFHKQTLSEENVQQQLEEILSEVKNNIQFSIQSITTIKESDNYGGYRATILCQLENIKQII
;
A
#
# COMPACT_ATOMS: atom_id res chain seq x y z
N VAL A 1 -7.38 -14.80 -1.76
CA VAL A 1 -8.54 -13.99 -2.23
C VAL A 1 -8.73 -12.71 -1.40
N MET A 2 -8.96 -12.78 -0.08
CA MET A 2 -9.16 -11.57 0.74
C MET A 2 -8.01 -10.57 0.73
N THR A 3 -6.76 -11.04 0.74
CA THR A 3 -5.60 -10.15 0.65
C THR A 3 -5.60 -9.28 -0.62
N TYR A 4 -5.85 -9.91 -1.78
CA TYR A 4 -5.96 -9.20 -3.06
C TYR A 4 -7.07 -8.16 -3.05
N TYR A 5 -8.22 -8.50 -2.47
CA TYR A 5 -9.33 -7.55 -2.30
C TYR A 5 -8.92 -6.31 -1.49
N PHE A 6 -8.26 -6.49 -0.34
CA PHE A 6 -7.80 -5.35 0.46
C PHE A 6 -6.73 -4.51 -0.27
N LEU A 7 -5.79 -5.15 -0.96
CA LEU A 7 -4.79 -4.45 -1.78
C LEU A 7 -5.43 -3.64 -2.90
N GLU A 8 -6.43 -4.18 -3.61
CA GLU A 8 -7.19 -3.44 -4.63
C GLU A 8 -7.96 -2.26 -4.04
N VAL A 9 -8.55 -2.41 -2.85
CA VAL A 9 -9.23 -1.30 -2.18
C VAL A 9 -8.24 -0.20 -1.80
N ILE A 10 -7.07 -0.54 -1.24
CA ILE A 10 -6.02 0.45 -0.93
C ILE A 10 -5.55 1.14 -2.20
N LEU A 11 -5.25 0.39 -3.26
CA LEU A 11 -4.82 0.95 -4.54
C LEU A 11 -5.88 1.90 -5.12
N LYS A 12 -7.17 1.53 -5.02
CA LYS A 12 -8.28 2.39 -5.45
C LYS A 12 -8.39 3.67 -4.62
N LYS A 13 -8.18 3.60 -3.30
CA LYS A 13 -8.19 4.79 -2.42
C LYS A 13 -7.02 5.71 -2.75
N LEU A 14 -5.81 5.16 -2.90
CA LEU A 14 -4.62 5.91 -3.33
C LEU A 14 -4.83 6.57 -4.69
N SER A 15 -5.38 5.85 -5.68
CA SER A 15 -5.62 6.39 -7.04
C SER A 15 -6.59 7.58 -7.09
N ARG A 16 -7.37 7.80 -6.02
CA ARG A 16 -8.37 8.86 -5.90
C ARG A 16 -7.98 9.94 -4.89
N SER A 17 -6.84 9.79 -4.22
CA SER A 17 -6.36 10.77 -3.25
C SER A 17 -5.64 11.92 -3.96
N SER A 18 -5.44 13.02 -3.23
CA SER A 18 -4.59 14.13 -3.65
C SER A 18 -3.12 13.75 -3.87
N TYR A 19 -2.72 12.56 -3.42
CA TYR A 19 -1.34 12.07 -3.48
C TYR A 19 -1.06 11.13 -4.65
N ALA A 20 -2.06 10.79 -5.47
CA ALA A 20 -1.93 9.78 -6.53
C ALA A 20 -0.69 10.02 -7.43
N ASP A 21 -0.41 11.28 -7.78
CA ASP A 21 0.73 11.67 -8.63
C ASP A 21 2.11 11.54 -7.97
N HIS A 22 2.16 11.23 -6.67
CA HIS A 22 3.39 10.96 -5.92
C HIS A 22 3.73 9.47 -5.86
N TYR A 23 2.82 8.58 -6.24
CA TYR A 23 3.01 7.13 -6.16
C TYR A 23 2.98 6.49 -7.56
N ILE A 24 4.12 6.02 -8.04
CA ILE A 24 4.21 5.24 -9.26
C ILE A 24 4.09 3.76 -8.90
N PHE A 25 2.96 3.15 -9.26
CA PHE A 25 2.70 1.72 -9.02
C PHE A 25 3.65 0.84 -9.83
N LYS A 26 4.31 -0.12 -9.17
CA LYS A 26 5.31 -1.01 -9.77
C LYS A 26 5.29 -2.40 -9.13
N GLY A 27 6.27 -3.23 -9.51
CA GLY A 27 6.57 -4.47 -8.82
C GLY A 27 5.77 -5.68 -9.28
N GLY A 28 5.85 -6.75 -8.50
CA GLY A 28 5.31 -8.06 -8.86
C GLY A 28 3.79 -8.10 -8.96
N PHE A 29 3.11 -7.32 -8.09
CA PHE A 29 1.65 -7.20 -8.05
C PHE A 29 1.09 -6.54 -9.32
N LEU A 30 1.75 -5.51 -9.86
CA LEU A 30 1.38 -4.92 -11.14
C LEU A 30 1.50 -5.95 -12.28
N LEU A 31 2.65 -6.63 -12.34
CA LEU A 31 2.94 -7.59 -13.41
C LEU A 31 1.97 -8.78 -13.41
N SER A 32 1.58 -9.28 -12.23
CA SER A 32 0.59 -10.37 -12.12
C SER A 32 -0.78 -9.95 -12.62
N ASN A 33 -1.21 -8.72 -12.33
CA ASN A 33 -2.49 -8.19 -12.81
C ASN A 33 -2.53 -8.01 -14.34
N ILE A 34 -1.39 -7.75 -14.97
CA ILE A 34 -1.31 -7.57 -16.43
C ILE A 34 -1.20 -8.90 -17.18
N ILE A 35 -0.39 -9.84 -16.68
CA ILE A 35 0.00 -11.05 -17.43
C ILE A 35 -0.83 -12.29 -17.01
N GLY A 36 -1.57 -12.23 -15.89
CA GLY A 36 -2.41 -13.35 -15.44
C GLY A 36 -1.61 -14.57 -14.94
N VAL A 37 -0.36 -14.36 -14.48
CA VAL A 37 0.49 -15.45 -13.97
C VAL A 37 0.03 -15.82 -12.56
N GLU A 38 -0.70 -16.93 -12.43
CA GLU A 38 -1.25 -17.42 -11.15
C GLU A 38 -0.18 -17.87 -10.14
N SER A 39 1.03 -18.19 -10.59
CA SER A 39 2.08 -18.72 -9.72
C SER A 39 2.97 -17.62 -9.13
N ARG A 40 2.57 -16.93 -8.05
CA ARG A 40 3.52 -16.10 -7.28
C ARG A 40 3.35 -16.10 -5.76
N SER A 41 4.50 -15.92 -5.13
CA SER A 41 4.86 -15.94 -3.71
C SER A 41 4.93 -14.55 -3.05
N THR A 42 4.57 -13.47 -3.76
CA THR A 42 4.65 -12.09 -3.25
C THR A 42 3.27 -11.46 -3.15
N VAL A 43 2.95 -11.01 -1.93
CA VAL A 43 1.65 -10.48 -1.52
C VAL A 43 1.68 -8.95 -1.42
N ASP A 44 2.87 -8.35 -1.46
CA ASP A 44 3.08 -6.91 -1.23
C ASP A 44 2.72 -6.06 -2.47
N ILE A 45 2.33 -4.80 -2.23
CA ILE A 45 2.20 -3.77 -3.27
C ILE A 45 3.38 -2.80 -3.19
N ASP A 46 4.03 -2.55 -4.34
CA ASP A 46 5.20 -1.69 -4.42
C ASP A 46 4.90 -0.37 -5.12
N PHE A 47 5.38 0.72 -4.55
CA PHE A 47 5.36 2.04 -5.18
C PHE A 47 6.75 2.64 -5.26
N LEU A 48 7.00 3.42 -6.31
CA LEU A 48 8.10 4.38 -6.35
C LEU A 48 7.53 5.74 -5.95
N PHE A 49 8.11 6.33 -4.91
CA PHE A 49 7.75 7.67 -4.47
C PHE A 49 8.39 8.72 -5.40
N HIS A 50 7.61 9.70 -5.84
CA HIS A 50 8.01 10.66 -6.87
C HIS A 50 7.50 12.07 -6.56
N LYS A 51 8.20 13.10 -7.06
CA LYS A 51 7.84 14.53 -6.93
C LYS A 51 7.75 15.08 -5.50
N GLN A 52 8.17 14.33 -4.49
CA GLN A 52 8.18 14.75 -3.10
C GLN A 52 9.31 14.07 -2.32
N THR A 53 9.75 14.72 -1.24
CA THR A 53 10.71 14.14 -0.29
C THR A 53 10.09 12.95 0.44
N LEU A 54 10.78 11.82 0.38
CA LEU A 54 10.43 10.61 1.11
C LEU A 54 10.89 10.74 2.57
N SER A 55 9.96 10.75 3.52
CA SER A 55 10.22 10.67 4.96
C SER A 55 9.14 9.84 5.64
N GLU A 56 9.42 9.34 6.85
CA GLU A 56 8.49 8.52 7.61
C GLU A 56 7.22 9.31 7.93
N GLU A 57 7.37 10.57 8.33
CA GLU A 57 6.27 11.48 8.68
C GLU A 57 5.38 11.74 7.46
N ASN A 58 5.98 11.99 6.29
CA ASN A 58 5.23 12.20 5.05
C ASN A 58 4.46 10.93 4.65
N VAL A 59 5.10 9.76 4.74
CA VAL A 59 4.44 8.48 4.42
C VAL A 59 3.29 8.22 5.39
N GLN A 60 3.51 8.41 6.70
CA GLN A 60 2.48 8.22 7.71
C GLN A 60 1.27 9.12 7.46
N GLN A 61 1.50 10.44 7.33
CA GLN A 61 0.43 11.40 7.11
C GLN A 61 -0.39 11.05 5.86
N GLN A 62 0.28 10.77 4.75
CA GLN A 62 -0.40 10.44 3.50
C GLN A 62 -1.22 9.16 3.61
N LEU A 63 -0.66 8.11 4.23
CA LEU A 63 -1.38 6.86 4.42
C LEU A 63 -2.59 7.04 5.35
N GLU A 64 -2.46 7.81 6.43
CA GLU A 64 -3.59 8.12 7.32
C GLU A 64 -4.71 8.82 6.55
N GLU A 65 -4.39 9.83 5.75
CA GLU A 65 -5.36 10.55 4.93
C GLU A 65 -6.01 9.65 3.87
N ILE A 66 -5.20 8.87 3.14
CA ILE A 66 -5.68 7.92 2.12
C ILE A 66 -6.62 6.88 2.74
N LEU A 67 -6.31 6.37 3.93
CA LEU A 67 -7.00 5.25 4.56
C LEU A 67 -8.16 5.67 5.47
N SER A 68 -8.30 6.97 5.76
CA SER A 68 -9.27 7.54 6.71
C SER A 68 -10.75 7.24 6.41
N GLU A 69 -11.18 7.29 5.14
CA GLU A 69 -12.58 7.10 4.79
C GLU A 69 -13.00 5.62 4.92
N VAL A 70 -13.94 5.34 5.82
CA VAL A 70 -14.62 4.05 5.88
C VAL A 70 -15.51 3.88 4.66
N LYS A 71 -15.12 2.99 3.75
CA LYS A 71 -15.88 2.66 2.54
C LYS A 71 -16.07 1.15 2.47
N ASN A 72 -17.27 0.70 2.14
CA ASN A 72 -17.64 -0.73 2.09
C ASN A 72 -17.45 -1.48 3.42
N ASN A 73 -17.63 -0.82 4.57
CA ASN A 73 -17.43 -1.39 5.91
C ASN A 73 -16.00 -1.89 6.19
N ILE A 74 -15.00 -1.39 5.45
CA ILE A 74 -13.59 -1.72 5.69
C ILE A 74 -12.95 -0.63 6.53
N GLN A 75 -12.30 -1.04 7.62
CA GLN A 75 -11.47 -0.19 8.47
C GLN A 75 -10.00 -0.53 8.24
N PHE A 76 -9.17 0.50 8.18
CA PHE A 76 -7.73 0.37 8.00
C PHE A 76 -7.00 0.99 9.19
N SER A 77 -5.94 0.35 9.64
CA SER A 77 -5.08 0.85 10.71
C SER A 77 -3.63 0.56 10.39
N ILE A 78 -2.80 1.59 10.32
CA ILE A 78 -1.35 1.45 10.17
C ILE A 78 -0.80 0.83 11.45
N GLN A 79 -0.17 -0.33 11.33
CA GLN A 79 0.43 -1.07 12.45
C GLN A 79 1.89 -0.68 12.64
N SER A 80 2.62 -0.47 11.55
CA SER A 80 4.01 -0.03 11.58
C SER A 80 4.41 0.62 10.26
N ILE A 81 5.40 1.49 10.32
CA ILE A 81 6.17 1.97 9.17
C ILE A 81 7.64 1.71 9.52
N THR A 82 8.35 0.96 8.68
CA THR A 82 9.75 0.61 8.92
C THR A 82 10.61 0.97 7.74
N THR A 83 11.81 1.48 7.99
CA THR A 83 12.83 1.69 6.96
C THR A 83 13.21 0.36 6.31
N ILE A 84 13.37 0.39 4.99
CA ILE A 84 13.87 -0.75 4.21
C ILE A 84 15.02 -0.27 3.32
N LYS A 85 15.96 -1.17 3.04
CA LYS A 85 17.12 -0.92 2.16
C LYS A 85 17.99 0.26 2.59
N GLU A 86 18.28 0.37 3.88
CA GLU A 86 19.16 1.42 4.45
C GLU A 86 20.57 1.48 3.83
N SER A 87 21.02 0.38 3.22
CA SER A 87 22.35 0.23 2.61
C SER A 87 22.42 0.54 1.10
N ASP A 88 21.30 0.89 0.45
CA ASP A 88 21.22 1.17 -0.99
C ASP A 88 21.01 2.68 -1.21
N ASN A 89 21.47 3.23 -2.33
CA ASN A 89 21.38 4.69 -2.63
C ASN A 89 19.93 5.24 -2.69
N TYR A 90 18.94 4.35 -2.62
CA TYR A 90 17.51 4.64 -2.61
C TYR A 90 16.86 3.77 -1.53
N GLY A 91 16.83 4.27 -0.29
CA GLY A 91 16.07 3.66 0.80
C GLY A 91 14.56 3.67 0.53
N GLY A 92 13.78 3.15 1.48
CA GLY A 92 12.32 3.14 1.38
C GLY A 92 11.64 2.91 2.72
N TYR A 93 10.31 2.92 2.68
CA TYR A 93 9.47 2.59 3.82
C TYR A 93 8.56 1.42 3.47
N ARG A 94 8.36 0.54 4.43
CA ARG A 94 7.36 -0.52 4.41
C ARG A 94 6.30 -0.19 5.46
N ALA A 95 5.07 0.01 5.01
CA ALA A 95 3.93 0.14 5.89
C ALA A 95 3.23 -1.21 6.04
N THR A 96 2.92 -1.59 7.27
CA THR A 96 2.08 -2.75 7.59
C THR A 96 0.70 -2.24 7.99
N ILE A 97 -0.36 -2.74 7.34
CA ILE A 97 -1.73 -2.25 7.51
C ILE A 97 -2.63 -3.38 7.96
N LEU A 98 -3.30 -3.18 9.09
CA LEU A 98 -4.41 -4.01 9.51
C LEU A 98 -5.67 -3.58 8.76
N CYS A 99 -6.23 -4.50 7.98
CA CYS A 99 -7.50 -4.36 7.30
C CYS A 99 -8.57 -5.16 8.05
N GLN A 100 -9.68 -4.51 8.38
CA GLN A 100 -10.81 -5.16 9.02
C GLN A 100 -12.08 -4.99 8.19
N LEU A 101 -12.74 -6.10 7.87
CA LEU A 101 -14.07 -6.15 7.26
C LEU A 101 -14.95 -7.02 8.15
N GLU A 102 -15.89 -6.40 8.87
CA GLU A 102 -16.71 -7.10 9.87
C GLU A 102 -15.85 -7.85 10.91
N ASN A 103 -15.94 -9.18 10.94
CA ASN A 103 -15.17 -10.08 11.80
C ASN A 103 -13.85 -10.56 11.16
N ILE A 104 -13.59 -10.22 9.90
CA ILE A 104 -12.36 -10.57 9.19
C ILE A 104 -11.30 -9.53 9.50
N LYS A 105 -10.13 -9.98 9.96
CA LYS A 105 -8.93 -9.16 10.17
C LYS A 105 -7.79 -9.74 9.35
N GLN A 106 -7.13 -8.90 8.57
CA GLN A 106 -6.00 -9.27 7.73
C GLN A 106 -4.92 -8.22 7.85
N ILE A 107 -3.70 -8.65 8.20
CA ILE A 107 -2.51 -7.80 8.09
C ILE A 107 -1.95 -7.96 6.69
N ILE A 108 -1.65 -6.84 6.04
CA ILE A 108 -1.01 -6.73 4.73
C ILE A 108 0.13 -5.74 4.75
#